data_AF-A0A9D4QRM3-F1
#
_entry.id   AF-A0A9D4QRM3-F1
#
_cell.length_a   1.000
_cell.length_b   1.000
_cell.length_c   1.000
_cell.angle_alpha   90.00
_cell.angle_beta   90.00
_cell.angle_gamma   90.00
#
_symmetry.space_group_name_H-M   'P 1'
#
loop_
_entity.id
_entity.type
_entity.pdbx_description
1 polymer ?
#
loop_
_entity_poly.entity_id
_entity_poly.type
_entity_poly.pdbx_seq_one_letter_code
_entity_poly.pdbx_strand_id
1 'polypeptide(L)' 'MATPQNGVVIVSNINNSARAAFSCNKGYKLIGEATLSCLPDATWSGLPPTCCE' A
#
# COMPACT_ATOMS: atom_id res chain seq x y z
N MET A 1 7.21 2.20 -24.51
CA MET A 1 5.80 1.84 -24.29
C MET A 1 5.58 1.91 -22.79
N ALA A 2 5.06 3.03 -22.30
CA ALA A 2 4.81 3.22 -20.88
C ALA A 2 3.62 2.34 -20.50
N THR A 3 3.85 1.29 -19.73
CA THR A 3 2.79 0.74 -18.87
C THR A 3 2.46 1.82 -17.84
N PRO A 4 1.27 2.43 -17.86
CA PRO A 4 0.90 3.38 -16.82
C PRO A 4 0.46 2.56 -15.62
N GLN A 5 1.40 1.94 -14.93
CA GLN A 5 1.09 1.19 -13.72
C GLN A 5 2.07 1.62 -12.65
N ASN A 6 1.72 2.76 -12.05
CA ASN A 6 2.20 3.28 -10.76
C ASN A 6 1.94 2.21 -9.69
N GLY A 7 2.74 1.14 -9.73
CA GLY A 7 2.36 -0.16 -9.20
C GLY A 7 2.20 -0.11 -7.70
N VAL A 8 1.03 -0.47 -7.21
CA VAL A 8 0.77 -0.64 -5.78
C VAL A 8 0.47 -2.12 -5.55
N VAL A 9 1.43 -2.84 -4.99
CA VAL A 9 1.26 -4.23 -4.55
C VAL A 9 0.71 -4.18 -3.13
N ILE A 10 -0.54 -4.58 -2.95
CA ILE A 10 -1.22 -4.63 -1.64
C ILE A 10 -1.11 -6.07 -1.11
N VAL A 11 -0.33 -6.27 -0.05
CA VAL A 11 -0.20 -7.56 0.63
C VAL A 11 -1.05 -7.53 1.90
N SER A 12 -2.19 -8.21 1.89
CA SER A 12 -3.09 -8.33 3.04
C SER A 12 -2.77 -9.59 3.84
N ASN A 13 -2.10 -9.46 5.00
CA ASN A 13 -1.93 -10.58 5.94
C ASN A 13 -3.15 -10.64 6.87
N ILE A 14 -3.83 -11.79 6.93
CA ILE A 14 -5.13 -11.98 7.61
C ILE A 14 -5.01 -12.88 8.86
N ASN A 15 -3.94 -12.74 9.64
CA ASN A 15 -3.77 -13.51 10.88
C ASN A 15 -4.13 -12.62 12.07
N ASN A 16 -5.43 -12.59 12.46
CA ASN A 16 -6.02 -11.85 13.59
C ASN A 16 -5.74 -10.33 13.70
N SER A 17 -4.92 -9.75 12.82
CA SER A 17 -4.71 -8.32 12.65
C SER A 17 -4.66 -8.03 11.15
N ALA A 18 -5.72 -7.42 10.61
CA ALA A 18 -5.77 -7.09 9.19
C ALA A 18 -4.76 -5.98 8.89
N ARG A 19 -3.65 -6.32 8.21
CA ARG A 19 -2.58 -5.39 7.84
C ARG A 19 -2.38 -5.43 6.32
N ALA A 20 -2.30 -4.26 5.70
CA ALA A 20 -2.03 -4.08 4.29
C ALA A 20 -0.64 -3.46 4.10
N ALA A 21 0.29 -4.17 3.47
CA ALA A 21 1.57 -3.61 3.06
C ALA A 21 1.50 -3.17 1.59
N PHE A 22 2.08 -2.01 1.30
CA PHE A 22 2.11 -1.37 -0.02
C PHE A 22 3.55 -1.40 -0.55
N SER A 23 3.72 -1.83 -1.80
CA SER A 23 5.03 -1.84 -2.45
C SER A 23 4.95 -1.27 -3.86
N CYS A 24 5.94 -0.44 -4.20
CA CYS A 24 6.06 0.18 -5.52
C CYS A 24 6.91 -0.65 -6.48
N ASN A 25 6.62 -0.56 -7.78
CA ASN A 25 7.43 -1.20 -8.82
C ASN A 25 8.88 -0.69 -8.79
N LYS A 26 9.81 -1.54 -9.27
CA LYS A 26 11.24 -1.19 -9.34
C LYS A 26 11.45 0.08 -10.16
N GLY A 27 12.01 1.11 -9.54
CA GLY A 27 12.20 2.44 -10.13
C GLY A 27 11.30 3.52 -9.53
N TYR A 28 10.27 3.14 -8.78
CA TYR A 28 9.36 4.09 -8.11
C TYR A 28 9.60 4.12 -6.61
N LYS A 29 9.42 5.29 -6.01
CA LYS A 29 9.44 5.49 -4.56
C LYS A 29 8.03 5.58 -4.00
N LEU A 30 7.82 4.87 -2.91
CA LEU A 30 6.59 4.95 -2.13
C LEU A 30 6.60 6.24 -1.31
N ILE A 31 5.62 7.10 -1.57
CA ILE A 31 5.40 8.36 -0.86
C ILE A 31 4.22 8.16 0.10
N GLY A 32 4.51 8.13 1.39
CA GLY A 32 3.53 7.90 2.45
C GLY A 32 3.84 6.65 3.28
N GLU A 33 2.83 6.10 3.94
CA GLU A 33 2.98 4.90 4.78
C GLU A 33 2.98 3.63 3.94
N ALA A 34 4.08 2.88 3.98
CA ALA A 34 4.19 1.61 3.27
C ALA A 34 3.33 0.49 3.88
N THR A 35 2.69 0.70 5.04
CA THR A 35 1.86 -0.32 5.69
C THR A 35 0.72 0.34 6.44
N LEU A 36 -0.50 -0.13 6.21
CA LEU A 36 -1.70 0.31 6.91
C LEU A 36 -2.26 -0.82 7.76
N SER A 37 -2.74 -0.48 8.94
CA SER A 37 -3.48 -1.41 9.80
C SER A 37 -4.97 -1.15 9.66
N CYS A 38 -5.77 -2.21 9.57
CA CYS A 38 -7.22 -2.10 9.59
C CYS A 38 -7.66 -1.81 11.02
N LEU A 39 -8.39 -0.73 11.18
CA LEU A 39 -9.03 -0.31 12.41
C LEU A 39 -10.34 -1.11 12.61
N PRO A 40 -10.82 -1.23 13.85
CA PRO A 40 -12.10 -1.88 14.15
C PRO A 40 -13.30 -1.21 13.46
N ASP A 41 -13.18 0.07 13.08
CA ASP A 41 -14.17 0.82 12.29
C ASP A 41 -14.20 0.45 10.79
N ALA A 42 -13.54 -0.65 10.40
CA ALA A 42 -13.38 -1.08 9.00
C ALA A 42 -12.69 -0.04 8.10
N THR A 43 -11.94 0.89 8.70
CA THR A 43 -11.12 1.89 8.01
C THR A 43 -9.64 1.55 8.15
N TRP A 44 -8.82 2.05 7.23
CA TRP A 44 -7.37 1.95 7.38
C TRP A 44 -6.88 3.05 8.32
N SER A 45 -5.87 2.73 9.13
CA SER A 45 -5.25 3.66 10.08
C SER A 45 -4.62 4.90 9.43
N GLY A 46 -4.49 4.90 8.10
CA GLY A 46 -3.90 5.98 7.33
C GLY A 46 -4.38 5.92 5.88
N LEU A 47 -3.81 6.81 5.05
CA LEU A 47 -4.13 6.89 3.63
C LEU A 47 -3.22 5.95 2.82
N PRO A 48 -3.72 5.35 1.73
CA PRO A 48 -2.89 4.56 0.83
C PRO A 48 -1.77 5.45 0.26
N PRO A 49 -0.52 4.96 0.26
CA PRO A 49 0.60 5.71 -0.28
C PRO A 49 0.55 5.78 -1.81
N THR A 50 1.23 6.78 -2.36
CA THR A 50 1.33 6.98 -3.81
C THR A 50 2.73 6.62 -4.27
N CYS A 51 2.84 5.91 -5.39
CA CYS A 51 4.13 5.66 -6.03
C CYS A 51 4.48 6.82 -6.96
N CYS A 52 5.59 7.48 -6.68
CA CYS A 52 6.18 8.53 -7.53
C CYS A 52 7.47 8.02 -8.17
N GLU A 53 7.72 8.41 -9.42
CA GLU A 53 8.98 8.13 -10.15
C GLU A 53 10.14 8.99 -9.62
#